data_AF-A0A7C2IGL8-F1
#
_entry.id   AF-A0A7C2IGL8-F1
#
_cell.length_a   1.000
_cell.length_b   1.000
_cell.length_c   1.000
_cell.angle_alpha   90.00
_cell.angle_beta   90.00
_cell.angle_gamma   90.00
#
_symmetry.space_group_name_H-M   'P 1'
#
loop_
_entity.id
_entity.type
_entity.pdbx_description
1 polymer ?
#
loop_
_entity_poly.entity_id
_entity_poly.type
_entity_poly.pdbx_seq_one_letter_code
_entity_poly.pdbx_strand_id
1 'polypeptide(L)' 'MKIELERQPVVVWTLLHRIDGELPLPPTARISDRLNQARDFLPITNARVYTLDGQFLYEAPVALLNRQQVVMMLERGAS' A
#
# COMPACT_ATOMS: atom_id res chain seq x y z
N MET A 1 -17.89 -18.24 3.25
CA MET A 1 -18.16 -17.22 2.20
C MET A 1 -16.82 -16.63 1.78
N LYS A 2 -16.46 -16.70 0.50
CA LYS A 2 -15.24 -16.06 -0.02
C LYS A 2 -15.52 -14.56 -0.13
N ILE A 3 -14.78 -13.75 0.63
CA ILE A 3 -14.88 -12.29 0.53
C ILE A 3 -14.05 -11.87 -0.68
N GLU A 4 -14.69 -11.20 -1.63
CA GLU A 4 -14.01 -10.60 -2.77
C GLU A 4 -13.32 -9.31 -2.30
N LEU A 5 -12.05 -9.13 -2.70
CA LEU A 5 -11.25 -7.98 -2.31
C LEU A 5 -11.22 -6.99 -3.46
N GLU A 6 -11.50 -5.73 -3.16
CA GLU A 6 -11.26 -4.62 -4.06
C GLU A 6 -9.80 -4.19 -3.97
N ARG A 7 -9.27 -3.73 -5.09
CA ARG A 7 -7.89 -3.22 -5.18
C ARG A 7 -7.92 -1.72 -5.05
N GLN A 8 -7.64 -1.23 -3.85
CA GLN A 8 -7.60 0.21 -3.59
C GLN A 8 -6.23 0.76 -4.03
N PRO A 9 -6.16 1.69 -4.99
CA PRO A 9 -4.90 2.33 -5.35
C PRO A 9 -4.38 3.18 -4.18
N VAL A 10 -3.10 3.03 -3.87
CA VAL A 10 -2.44 3.68 -2.73
C VAL A 10 -1.08 4.23 -3.10
N VAL A 11 -0.69 5.29 -2.39
CA VAL A 11 0.69 5.76 -2.32
C VAL A 11 1.14 5.71 -0.88
N VAL A 12 2.27 5.06 -0.63
CA VAL A 12 2.82 4.83 0.70
C VAL A 12 4.20 5.46 0.81
N TRP A 13 4.41 6.26 1.84
CA TRP A 13 5.73 6.76 2.20
C TRP A 13 6.28 6.01 3.39
N THR A 14 7.53 5.60 3.25
CA THR A 14 8.38 5.11 4.33
C THR A 14 9.46 6.15 4.63
N LEU A 15 10.34 5.86 5.57
CA LEU A 15 11.49 6.73 5.85
C LEU A 15 12.46 6.87 4.67
N LEU A 16 12.47 5.92 3.73
CA LEU A 16 13.48 5.84 2.67
C LEU A 16 12.91 5.84 1.24
N HIS A 17 11.63 5.49 1.09
CA HIS A 17 11.02 5.22 -0.21
C HIS A 17 9.57 5.70 -0.28
N ARG A 18 9.13 6.05 -1.50
CA ARG A 18 7.73 6.13 -1.89
C ARG A 18 7.36 4.84 -2.65
N ILE A 19 6.20 4.28 -2.35
CA ILE A 19 5.68 3.07 -2.98
C ILE A 19 4.30 3.39 -3.55
N ASP A 20 4.16 3.29 -4.87
CA ASP A 20 2.86 3.34 -5.54
C ASP A 20 2.39 1.91 -5.76
N GLY A 21 1.12 1.60 -5.49
CA GLY A 21 0.58 0.25 -5.72
C GLY A 21 -0.88 0.12 -5.36
N GLU A 22 -1.32 -1.11 -5.08
CA GLU A 22 -2.69 -1.44 -4.73
C GLU A 22 -2.74 -2.18 -3.40
N LEU A 23 -3.68 -1.82 -2.52
CA LEU A 23 -3.94 -2.52 -1.27
C LEU A 23 -5.24 -3.33 -1.41
N PRO A 24 -5.19 -4.68 -1.33
CA PRO A 24 -6.39 -5.50 -1.32
C PRO A 24 -7.18 -5.29 -0.03
N LEU A 25 -8.44 -4.84 -0.16
CA LEU A 25 -9.34 -4.52 0.95
C LEU A 25 -10.74 -5.07 0.68
N PRO A 26 -11.48 -5.51 1.72
CA PRO A 26 -12.93 -5.69 1.59
C PRO A 26 -13.59 -4.37 1.17
N PRO A 27 -14.67 -4.39 0.37
CA PRO A 27 -15.35 -3.18 -0.12
C PRO A 27 -15.78 -2.19 0.99
N THR A 28 -16.06 -2.70 2.19
CA THR A 28 -16.51 -1.90 3.32
C THR A 28 -15.38 -1.44 4.24
N ALA A 29 -14.14 -1.89 4.00
CA ALA A 29 -13.00 -1.62 4.86
C ALA A 29 -12.26 -0.35 4.44
N ARG A 30 -11.95 0.51 5.39
CA ARG A 30 -11.11 1.69 5.13
C ARG A 30 -9.63 1.35 5.25
N ILE A 31 -8.78 2.13 4.58
CA ILE A 31 -7.32 2.02 4.75
C ILE A 31 -6.91 2.18 6.22
N SER A 32 -7.53 3.12 6.94
CA SER A 32 -7.26 3.34 8.37
C SER A 32 -7.50 2.09 9.20
N ASP A 33 -8.56 1.36 8.90
CA ASP A 33 -8.93 0.14 9.64
C ASP A 33 -7.91 -0.96 9.34
N ARG A 34 -7.48 -1.07 8.08
CA ARG A 34 -6.48 -2.05 7.68
C ARG A 34 -5.12 -1.77 8.31
N LEU A 35 -4.71 -0.50 8.39
CA LEU A 35 -3.52 -0.10 9.14
C LEU A 35 -3.66 -0.51 10.60
N ASN A 36 -4.78 -0.22 11.26
CA ASN A 36 -4.93 -0.57 12.68
C ASN A 36 -5.00 -2.08 12.94
N GLN A 37 -5.53 -2.87 12.01
CA GLN A 37 -5.72 -4.33 12.16
C GLN A 37 -4.56 -5.18 11.65
N ALA A 38 -3.66 -4.63 10.82
CA ALA A 38 -2.56 -5.41 10.26
C ALA A 38 -1.57 -5.82 11.37
N ARG A 39 -1.33 -7.13 11.49
CA ARG A 39 -0.42 -7.70 12.49
C ARG A 39 0.97 -7.09 12.36
N ASP A 40 1.59 -7.21 11.18
CA ASP A 40 2.94 -6.68 10.95
C ASP A 40 3.15 -6.16 9.53
N PHE A 41 2.57 -6.81 8.51
CA PHE A 41 2.81 -6.49 7.09
C PHE A 41 1.54 -6.18 6.31
N LEU A 42 1.63 -5.19 5.42
CA LEU A 42 0.62 -4.82 4.44
C LEU A 42 1.06 -5.35 3.06
N PRO A 43 0.22 -6.13 2.36
CA PRO A 43 0.52 -6.54 1.00
C PRO A 43 0.19 -5.40 0.04
N ILE A 44 1.22 -4.76 -0.51
CA ILE A 44 1.07 -3.81 -1.62
C ILE A 44 1.28 -4.57 -2.91
N THR A 45 0.22 -4.80 -3.68
CA THR A 45 0.27 -5.47 -4.98
C THR A 45 0.62 -4.48 -6.09
N ASN A 46 1.21 -4.96 -7.19
CA ASN A 46 1.64 -4.12 -8.32
C ASN A 46 2.51 -2.94 -7.86
N ALA A 47 3.42 -3.21 -6.92
CA ALA A 47 4.21 -2.18 -6.24
C ALA A 47 5.29 -1.62 -7.16
N ARG A 48 5.37 -0.29 -7.24
CA ARG A 48 6.44 0.47 -7.87
C ARG A 48 7.14 1.29 -6.80
N VAL A 49 8.43 1.07 -6.64
CA VAL A 49 9.24 1.67 -5.58
C VAL A 49 10.09 2.78 -6.15
N TYR A 50 10.05 3.93 -5.48
CA TYR A 50 10.77 5.13 -5.81
C TYR A 50 11.60 5.57 -4.60
N THR A 51 12.70 6.26 -4.85
CA THR A 51 13.33 7.12 -3.85
C THR A 51 12.40 8.24 -3.41
N LEU A 52 12.71 8.94 -2.31
CA LEU A 52 11.89 10.06 -1.84
C LEU A 52 11.86 11.27 -2.81
N ASP A 53 12.92 11.46 -3.60
CA ASP A 53 13.02 12.48 -4.66
C ASP A 53 12.34 12.03 -5.98
N GLY A 54 11.80 10.82 -6.03
CA GLY A 54 10.94 10.35 -7.12
C GLY A 54 11.65 9.55 -8.22
N GLN A 55 12.93 9.22 -8.06
CA GLN A 55 13.63 8.29 -8.95
C GLN A 55 13.04 6.89 -8.81
N PHE A 56 12.65 6.28 -9.93
CA PHE A 56 12.22 4.88 -9.96
C PHE A 56 13.38 3.94 -9.64
N LEU A 57 13.14 2.95 -8.77
CA LEU A 57 14.12 1.94 -8.38
C LEU A 57 13.79 0.58 -8.99
N TYR A 58 12.61 0.04 -8.69
CA TYR A 58 12.16 -1.26 -9.18
C TYR A 58 10.65 -1.43 -9.02
N GLU A 59 10.10 -2.48 -9.63
CA GLU A 59 8.73 -2.94 -9.42
C GLU A 59 8.69 -4.38 -8.92
N ALA A 60 7.63 -4.71 -8.19
CA ALA A 60 7.39 -6.04 -7.63
C ALA A 60 5.90 -6.41 -7.71
N PRO A 61 5.56 -7.67 -8.05
CA PRO A 61 4.16 -8.10 -8.06
C PRO A 61 3.48 -7.94 -6.70
N VAL A 62 4.23 -8.18 -5.61
CA VAL A 62 3.79 -7.97 -4.23
C VAL A 62 4.99 -7.49 -3.39
N ALA A 63 4.80 -6.40 -2.65
CA ALA A 63 5.69 -5.95 -1.59
C ALA A 63 5.01 -6.12 -0.23
N LEU A 64 5.62 -6.91 0.66
CA LEU A 64 5.18 -7.01 2.05
C LEU A 64 5.78 -5.87 2.84
N LEU A 65 5.01 -4.80 3.02
CA LEU A 65 5.45 -3.59 3.71
C LEU A 65 5.21 -3.72 5.21
N ASN A 66 6.27 -3.64 6.03
CA ASN A 66 6.11 -3.57 7.48
C ASN A 66 5.33 -2.30 7.82
N ARG A 67 4.19 -2.45 8.51
CA ARG A 67 3.32 -1.34 8.87
C ARG A 67 4.03 -0.30 9.72
N GLN A 68 4.95 -0.71 10.59
CA GLN A 68 5.71 0.21 11.45
C GLN A 68 6.64 1.14 10.65
N GLN A 69 6.91 0.82 9.38
CA GLN A 69 7.68 1.66 8.46
C GLN A 69 6.79 2.62 7.66
N VAL A 70 5.46 2.53 7.79
CA VAL A 70 4.53 3.44 7.13
C VAL A 70 4.54 4.77 7.87
N VAL A 71 5.08 5.80 7.22
CA VAL A 71 5.03 7.19 7.68
C VAL A 71 3.71 7.83 7.25
N MET A 72 3.31 7.60 5.99
CA MET A 72 2.07 8.12 5.42
C MET A 72 1.52 7.13 4.38
N MET A 73 0.19 7.01 4.31
CA MET A 73 -0.49 6.26 3.27
C MET A 73 -1.69 7.07 2.78
N LEU A 74 -1.79 7.27 1.47
CA LEU A 74 -2.87 8.02 0.83
C LEU A 74 -3.60 7.14 -0.17
N GLU A 75 -4.92 7.30 -0.24
CA GLU A 75 -5.73 6.79 -1.34
C GLU A 75 -5.44 7.62 -2.59
N ARG A 76 -5.21 6.95 -3.73
CA ARG A 76 -5.18 7.65 -5.01
C ARG A 76 -6.59 7.60 -5.58
N GLY A 77 -7.31 8.71 -5.47
CA GLY A 77 -8.60 8.86 -6.15
C GLY A 77 -8.45 8.66 -7.65
N ALA A 78 -9.46 8.07 -8.30
CA ALA A 78 -9.54 8.06 -9.75
C ALA A 78 -9.68 9.52 -10.23
N SER A 79 -8.67 10.02 -10.93
CA SER A 79 -8.72 11.28 -11.69
C SER A 79 -9.58 11.13 -12.93
#